data_AF-A9WC06-F1
#
_entry.id   AF-A9WC06-F1
#
_cell.length_a   1.000
_cell.length_b   1.000
_cell.length_c   1.000
_cell.angle_alpha   90.00
_cell.angle_beta   90.00
_cell.angle_gamma   90.00
#
_symmetry.space_group_name_H-M   'P 1'
#
loop_
_entity.id
_entity.type
_entity.pdbx_description
1 polymer ?
#
loop_
_entity_poly.entity_id
_entity_poly.type
_entity_poly.pdbx_seq_one_letter_code
_entity_poly.pdbx_strand_id
1 'polypeptide(L)'
;MEAFYQWSEQNLGQGHYVIGYLIVLISHNWPIIVALVAALFMSIRLYRQPNRANAVWLFSALLFGLGYEYEKHVDGEFHHAIDMLFGLELAGWNRPLHMLVGSVFNTAFVILTLTMVLHGLQLSFGSTVIKQFRRFTPARIDHRTGGATASSDARLEGDEHERAGNDSGSAQASTR
;
A
#
# COMPACT_ATOMS: atom_id res chain seq x y z
N MET A 1 32.59 -28.39 20.26
CA MET A 1 31.55 -27.35 20.39
C MET A 1 31.38 -26.88 21.84
N GLU A 2 31.42 -27.78 22.84
CA GLU A 2 31.27 -27.42 24.26
C GLU A 2 32.27 -26.39 24.79
N ALA A 3 33.55 -26.48 24.42
CA ALA A 3 34.58 -25.54 24.89
C ALA A 3 34.32 -24.08 24.45
N PHE A 4 33.75 -23.86 23.27
CA PHE A 4 33.37 -22.53 22.80
C PHE A 4 32.14 -22.01 23.55
N TYR A 5 31.14 -22.87 23.78
CA TYR A 5 29.94 -22.54 24.56
C TYR A 5 30.29 -22.08 25.98
N GLN A 6 31.14 -22.84 26.68
CA GLN A 6 31.56 -22.49 28.04
C GLN A 6 32.37 -21.20 28.08
N TRP A 7 33.27 -20.99 27.11
CA TRP A 7 34.04 -19.75 27.00
C TRP A 7 33.14 -18.54 26.71
N SER A 8 32.17 -18.67 25.79
CA SER A 8 31.29 -17.55 25.42
C SER A 8 30.33 -17.18 26.55
N GLU A 9 29.81 -18.16 27.28
CA GLU A 9 28.97 -17.91 28.45
C GLU A 9 29.73 -17.15 29.55
N GLN A 10 30.99 -17.52 29.81
CA GLN A 10 31.82 -16.88 30.83
C GLN A 10 32.30 -15.46 30.44
N ASN A 11 32.57 -15.20 29.15
CA ASN A 11 33.18 -13.94 28.72
C ASN A 11 32.19 -12.92 28.15
N LEU A 12 31.10 -13.39 27.54
CA LEU A 12 30.10 -12.54 26.88
C LEU A 12 28.75 -12.55 27.60
N GLY A 13 28.57 -13.40 28.61
CA GLY A 13 27.30 -13.60 29.31
C GLY A 13 26.19 -14.11 28.38
N GLN A 14 24.92 -14.09 28.81
CA GLN A 14 23.81 -14.50 27.94
C GLN A 14 23.53 -13.54 26.76
N GLY A 15 24.08 -12.32 26.80
CA GLY A 15 23.81 -11.28 25.81
C GLY A 15 24.25 -11.64 24.39
N HIS A 16 25.35 -12.40 24.23
CA HIS A 16 25.78 -12.80 22.88
C HIS A 16 24.83 -13.83 22.23
N TYR A 17 24.16 -14.69 23.01
CA TYR A 17 23.12 -15.56 22.48
C TYR A 17 21.92 -14.74 22.02
N VAL A 18 21.47 -13.77 22.82
CA VAL A 18 20.36 -12.88 22.46
C VAL A 18 20.67 -12.13 21.17
N ILE A 19 21.87 -11.55 21.05
CA ILE A 19 22.30 -10.85 19.83
C ILE A 19 22.39 -11.82 18.65
N GLY A 20 22.97 -13.01 18.84
CA GLY A 20 23.06 -14.04 17.80
C GLY A 20 21.67 -14.46 17.29
N TYR A 21 20.73 -14.72 18.20
CA TYR A 21 19.35 -15.02 17.86
C TYR A 21 18.66 -13.85 17.13
N LEU A 22 18.89 -12.61 17.56
CA LEU A 22 18.33 -11.43 16.91
C LEU A 22 18.83 -11.30 15.46
N ILE A 23 20.12 -11.51 15.23
CA ILE A 23 20.74 -11.49 13.90
C ILE A 23 20.11 -12.57 13.01
N VAL A 24 20.02 -13.81 13.50
CA VAL A 24 19.40 -14.92 12.76
C VAL A 24 17.94 -14.62 12.47
N LEU A 25 17.18 -14.13 13.46
CA LEU A 25 15.77 -13.81 13.32
C LEU A 25 15.54 -12.75 12.25
N ILE A 26 16.29 -11.65 12.29
CA ILE A 26 16.17 -10.57 11.30
C ILE A 26 16.63 -11.06 9.93
N SER A 27 17.79 -11.71 9.84
CA SER A 27 18.33 -12.22 8.59
C SER A 27 17.40 -13.22 7.91
N HIS A 28 16.67 -14.01 8.69
CA HIS A 28 15.76 -15.02 8.15
C HIS A 28 14.38 -14.45 7.79
N ASN A 29 13.95 -13.35 8.42
CA ASN A 29 12.61 -12.76 8.26
C ASN A 29 12.62 -11.34 7.68
N TRP A 30 13.73 -10.90 7.08
CA TRP A 30 13.84 -9.53 6.57
C TRP A 30 12.76 -9.15 5.54
N PRO A 31 12.27 -10.04 4.64
CA PRO A 31 11.25 -9.64 3.67
C PRO A 31 9.91 -9.31 4.34
N ILE A 32 9.48 -10.09 5.34
CA ILE A 32 8.26 -9.79 6.10
C ILE A 32 8.44 -8.54 6.97
N ILE A 33 9.61 -8.32 7.56
CA ILE A 33 9.90 -7.09 8.31
C ILE A 33 9.77 -5.87 7.40
N VAL A 34 10.35 -5.91 6.19
CA VAL A 34 10.24 -4.85 5.20
C VAL A 34 8.78 -4.64 4.78
N ALA A 35 8.04 -5.71 4.53
CA ALA A 35 6.64 -5.65 4.16
C ALA A 35 5.79 -4.97 5.26
N LEU A 36 5.99 -5.35 6.51
CA LEU A 36 5.27 -4.79 7.66
C LEU A 36 5.63 -3.32 7.90
N VAL A 37 6.91 -2.95 7.81
CA VAL A 37 7.34 -1.55 7.93
C VAL A 37 6.75 -0.71 6.80
N ALA A 38 6.77 -1.21 5.56
CA ALA A 38 6.16 -0.54 4.42
C ALA A 38 4.64 -0.40 4.59
N ALA A 39 3.95 -1.45 5.04
CA ALA A 39 2.52 -1.42 5.32
C ALA A 39 2.18 -0.42 6.43
N LEU A 40 2.94 -0.39 7.52
CA LEU A 40 2.76 0.59 8.60
C LEU A 40 2.94 2.02 8.08
N PHE A 41 4.01 2.27 7.33
CA PHE A 41 4.26 3.57 6.73
C PHE A 41 3.13 4.00 5.78
N MET A 42 2.68 3.11 4.90
CA MET A 42 1.59 3.39 3.96
C MET A 42 0.24 3.55 4.67
N SER A 43 0.01 2.82 5.77
CA SER A 43 -1.18 2.97 6.63
C SER A 43 -1.22 4.35 7.27
N ILE A 44 -0.11 4.81 7.87
CA ILE A 44 0.01 6.17 8.43
C ILE A 44 -0.21 7.21 7.33
N ARG A 45 0.38 7.01 6.15
CA ARG A 45 0.23 7.92 5.01
C ARG A 45 -1.22 7.95 4.50
N LEU A 46 -1.89 6.80 4.42
CA LEU A 46 -3.29 6.69 4.03
C LEU A 46 -4.23 7.35 5.04
N TYR A 47 -3.96 7.19 6.34
CA TYR A 47 -4.70 7.85 7.41
C TYR A 47 -4.60 9.38 7.32
N ARG A 48 -3.40 9.90 7.05
CA ARG A 48 -3.17 11.35 6.90
C ARG A 48 -3.69 11.90 5.58
N GLN A 49 -3.63 11.11 4.50
CA GLN A 49 -4.00 11.52 3.15
C GLN A 49 -4.75 10.36 2.46
N PRO A 50 -6.09 10.31 2.60
CA PRO A 50 -6.88 9.24 2.02
C PRO A 50 -6.91 9.41 0.49
N ASN A 51 -6.07 8.65 -0.20
CA ASN A 51 -6.02 8.63 -1.65
C ASN A 51 -5.86 7.19 -2.16
N ARG A 52 -6.26 6.97 -3.42
CA ARG A 52 -6.25 5.64 -4.03
C ARG A 52 -4.83 5.06 -4.16
N ALA A 53 -3.84 5.89 -4.45
CA ALA A 53 -2.46 5.44 -4.60
C ALA A 53 -1.89 4.87 -3.29
N ASN A 54 -2.11 5.54 -2.16
CA ASN A 54 -1.68 5.11 -0.83
C ASN A 54 -2.36 3.79 -0.43
N ALA A 55 -3.65 3.63 -0.76
CA ALA A 55 -4.37 2.38 -0.52
C ALA A 55 -3.78 1.23 -1.34
N VAL A 56 -3.52 1.46 -2.64
CA VAL A 56 -2.88 0.45 -3.50
C VAL A 56 -1.49 0.08 -3.00
N TRP A 57 -0.68 1.06 -2.59
CA TRP A 57 0.65 0.77 -2.01
C TRP A 57 0.57 -0.01 -0.70
N LEU A 58 -0.41 0.27 0.15
CA LEU A 58 -0.66 -0.51 1.36
C LEU A 58 -1.03 -1.95 1.01
N PHE A 59 -1.96 -2.15 0.07
CA PHE A 59 -2.34 -3.49 -0.39
C PHE A 59 -1.18 -4.24 -1.04
N SER A 60 -0.35 -3.58 -1.85
CA SER A 60 0.86 -4.17 -2.42
C SER A 60 1.83 -4.66 -1.34
N ALA A 61 2.06 -3.85 -0.30
CA ALA A 61 2.95 -4.22 0.81
C ALA A 61 2.41 -5.41 1.61
N LEU A 62 1.10 -5.41 1.91
CA LEU A 62 0.44 -6.52 2.60
C LEU A 62 0.46 -7.81 1.77
N LEU A 63 0.18 -7.71 0.47
CA LEU A 63 0.16 -8.86 -0.43
C LEU A 63 1.54 -9.47 -0.62
N PHE A 64 2.59 -8.63 -0.69
CA PHE A 64 3.97 -9.09 -0.70
C PHE A 64 4.31 -9.84 0.60
N GLY A 65 3.95 -9.28 1.75
CA GLY A 65 4.17 -9.94 3.04
C GLY A 65 3.43 -11.27 3.15
N LEU A 66 2.17 -11.32 2.69
CA LEU A 66 1.36 -12.53 2.68
C LEU A 66 1.93 -13.60 1.74
N GLY A 67 2.36 -13.22 0.54
CA GLY A 67 2.99 -14.15 -0.41
C GLY A 67 4.30 -14.73 0.12
N TYR A 68 5.12 -13.92 0.76
CA TYR A 68 6.35 -14.40 1.42
C TYR A 68 6.04 -15.37 2.57
N GLU A 69 5.09 -15.03 3.44
CA GLU A 69 4.70 -15.88 4.56
C GLU A 69 4.08 -17.19 4.07
N TYR A 70 3.32 -17.11 2.98
CA TYR A 70 2.74 -18.26 2.32
C TYR A 70 3.82 -19.24 1.86
N GLU A 71 4.76 -18.77 1.03
CA GLU A 71 5.86 -19.59 0.49
C GLU A 71 6.74 -20.18 1.62
N LYS A 72 6.99 -19.38 2.67
CA LYS A 72 7.93 -19.76 3.72
C LYS A 72 7.37 -20.76 4.73
N HIS A 73 6.12 -20.60 5.15
CA HIS A 73 5.58 -21.34 6.29
C HIS A 73 4.29 -22.10 5.96
N VAL A 74 3.51 -21.66 4.98
CA VAL A 74 2.17 -22.20 4.73
C VAL A 74 2.19 -23.28 3.64
N ASP A 75 2.96 -23.08 2.57
CA ASP A 75 3.03 -24.00 1.43
C ASP A 75 3.48 -25.40 1.85
N GLY A 76 4.54 -25.49 2.65
CA GLY A 76 5.06 -26.76 3.17
C GLY A 76 4.07 -27.51 4.07
N GLU A 77 3.34 -26.79 4.93
CA GLU A 77 2.34 -27.40 5.80
C GLU A 77 1.15 -27.94 5.00
N PHE A 78 0.73 -27.22 3.96
CA PHE A 78 -0.29 -27.72 3.05
C PHE A 78 0.18 -28.93 2.26
N HIS A 79 1.43 -28.97 1.81
CA HIS A 79 2.01 -30.15 1.16
C HIS A 79 1.93 -31.37 2.09
N HIS A 80 2.32 -31.22 3.36
CA HIS A 80 2.21 -32.29 4.36
C HIS A 80 0.76 -32.72 4.62
N ALA A 81 -0.17 -31.77 4.72
CA ALA A 81 -1.58 -32.08 4.88
C ALA A 81 -2.14 -32.83 3.67
N ILE A 82 -1.76 -32.44 2.45
CA ILE A 82 -2.18 -33.11 1.22
C ILE A 82 -1.65 -34.55 1.21
N ASP A 83 -0.37 -34.76 1.51
CA ASP A 83 0.21 -36.10 1.58
C ASP A 83 -0.51 -37.00 2.59
N MET A 84 -0.86 -36.46 3.77
CA MET A 84 -1.60 -37.20 4.79
C MET A 84 -3.03 -37.55 4.36
N LEU A 85 -3.76 -36.60 3.77
CA LEU A 85 -5.18 -36.80 3.45
C LEU A 85 -5.40 -37.53 2.12
N PHE A 86 -4.49 -37.37 1.16
CA PHE A 86 -4.67 -37.81 -0.22
C PHE A 86 -3.60 -38.82 -0.69
N GLY A 87 -2.69 -39.27 0.17
CA GLY A 87 -1.62 -40.21 -0.19
C GLY A 87 -2.08 -41.65 -0.49
N LEU A 88 -3.31 -42.04 -0.13
CA LEU A 88 -3.83 -43.41 -0.28
C LEU A 88 -5.01 -43.50 -1.26
N GLU A 89 -6.24 -43.67 -0.76
CA GLU A 89 -7.43 -43.96 -1.59
C GLU A 89 -7.81 -42.82 -2.56
N LEU A 90 -7.36 -41.61 -2.27
CA LEU A 90 -7.59 -40.40 -3.07
C LEU A 90 -6.35 -39.92 -3.83
N ALA A 91 -5.36 -40.80 -4.07
CA ALA A 91 -4.08 -40.46 -4.71
C ALA A 91 -4.20 -39.75 -6.07
N GLY A 92 -5.30 -39.95 -6.80
CA GLY A 92 -5.59 -39.22 -8.04
C GLY A 92 -5.68 -37.69 -7.84
N TRP A 93 -6.09 -37.23 -6.65
CA TRP A 93 -6.16 -35.81 -6.30
C TRP A 93 -4.87 -35.25 -5.71
N ASN A 94 -3.94 -36.12 -5.31
CA ASN A 94 -2.71 -35.70 -4.63
C ASN A 94 -1.89 -34.71 -5.50
N ARG A 95 -1.53 -35.14 -6.71
CA ARG A 95 -0.71 -34.33 -7.62
C ARG A 95 -1.37 -33.01 -8.07
N PRO A 96 -2.67 -32.98 -8.44
CA PRO A 96 -3.38 -31.73 -8.71
C PRO A 96 -3.37 -30.75 -7.53
N LEU A 97 -3.56 -31.24 -6.30
CA LEU A 97 -3.58 -30.39 -5.11
C LEU A 97 -2.19 -29.81 -4.80
N HIS A 98 -1.12 -30.60 -4.97
CA HIS A 98 0.26 -30.10 -4.88
C HIS A 98 0.55 -28.99 -5.91
N MET A 99 0.10 -29.18 -7.16
CA MET A 99 0.26 -28.13 -8.18
C MET A 99 -0.51 -26.87 -7.82
N LEU A 100 -1.71 -27.01 -7.25
CA LEU A 100 -2.56 -25.90 -6.85
C LEU A 100 -1.91 -25.08 -5.72
N VAL A 101 -1.53 -25.73 -4.63
CA VAL A 101 -0.97 -25.08 -3.45
C VAL A 101 0.44 -24.55 -3.72
N GLY A 102 1.30 -25.31 -4.41
CA GLY A 102 2.62 -24.81 -4.77
C GLY A 102 2.55 -23.79 -5.90
N SER A 103 2.55 -24.28 -7.14
CA SER A 103 2.78 -23.44 -8.32
C SER A 103 1.66 -22.42 -8.57
N VAL A 104 0.39 -22.82 -8.45
CA VAL A 104 -0.73 -21.94 -8.82
C VAL A 104 -0.88 -20.80 -7.83
N PHE A 105 -0.90 -21.07 -6.52
CA PHE A 105 -1.01 -19.99 -5.52
C PHE A 105 0.23 -19.09 -5.49
N ASN A 106 1.45 -19.63 -5.59
CA ASN A 106 2.66 -18.79 -5.70
C ASN A 106 2.61 -17.88 -6.93
N THR A 107 2.23 -18.42 -8.09
CA THR A 107 2.09 -17.63 -9.33
C THR A 107 1.00 -16.57 -9.19
N ALA A 108 -0.13 -16.90 -8.55
CA ALA A 108 -1.20 -15.94 -8.29
C ALA A 108 -0.73 -14.79 -7.39
N PHE A 109 0.00 -15.08 -6.30
CA PHE A 109 0.58 -14.05 -5.44
C PHE A 109 1.54 -13.13 -6.20
N VAL A 110 2.42 -13.69 -7.04
CA VAL A 110 3.36 -12.90 -7.86
C VAL A 110 2.61 -12.00 -8.83
N ILE A 111 1.63 -12.52 -9.58
CA ILE A 111 0.87 -11.75 -10.57
C ILE A 111 0.05 -10.65 -9.87
N LEU A 112 -0.65 -10.97 -8.79
CA LEU A 112 -1.45 -10.00 -8.05
C LEU A 112 -0.57 -8.90 -7.43
N THR A 113 0.59 -9.27 -6.89
CA THR A 113 1.54 -8.28 -6.34
C THR A 113 2.08 -7.38 -7.43
N LEU A 114 2.52 -7.96 -8.55
CA LEU A 114 3.05 -7.19 -9.68
C LEU A 114 2.01 -6.23 -10.25
N THR A 115 0.78 -6.69 -10.46
CA THR A 115 -0.30 -5.85 -10.98
C THR A 115 -0.64 -4.70 -10.03
N MET A 116 -0.67 -4.95 -8.70
CA MET A 116 -0.89 -3.88 -7.72
C MET A 116 0.25 -2.87 -7.68
N VAL A 117 1.51 -3.32 -7.77
CA VAL A 117 2.67 -2.42 -7.87
C VAL A 117 2.60 -1.56 -9.12
N LEU A 118 2.32 -2.16 -10.29
CA LEU A 118 2.17 -1.43 -11.54
C LEU A 118 1.02 -0.42 -11.48
N HIS A 119 -0.11 -0.80 -10.88
CA HIS A 119 -1.24 0.11 -10.68
C HIS A 119 -0.89 1.25 -9.73
N GLY A 120 -0.15 0.98 -8.65
CA GLY A 120 0.36 1.98 -7.72
C GLY A 120 1.29 2.99 -8.39
N LEU A 121 2.19 2.51 -9.26
CA LEU A 121 3.06 3.35 -10.08
C LEU A 121 2.25 4.24 -11.03
N GLN A 122 1.28 3.67 -11.75
CA GLN A 122 0.39 4.42 -12.64
C GLN A 122 -0.38 5.53 -11.91
N LEU A 123 -0.93 5.25 -10.72
CA LEU A 123 -1.65 6.26 -9.94
C LEU A 123 -0.73 7.34 -9.38
N SER A 124 0.49 6.97 -8.98
CA SER A 124 1.46 7.89 -8.37
C SER A 124 2.08 8.84 -9.41
N PHE A 125 2.36 8.34 -10.62
CA PHE A 125 3.12 9.07 -11.64
C PHE A 125 2.30 9.45 -12.88
N GLY A 126 1.14 8.83 -13.12
CA GLY A 126 0.36 9.03 -14.33
C GLY A 126 -0.07 10.48 -14.55
N SER A 127 -0.40 11.20 -13.47
CA SER A 127 -0.75 12.63 -13.57
C SER A 127 0.44 13.52 -13.93
N THR A 128 1.66 13.16 -13.51
CA THR A 128 2.91 13.86 -13.84
C THR A 128 3.27 13.65 -15.31
N VAL A 129 3.14 12.41 -15.81
CA VAL A 129 3.37 12.08 -17.21
C VAL A 129 2.39 12.82 -18.13
N ILE A 130 1.10 12.85 -17.80
CA ILE A 130 0.09 13.59 -18.58
C ILE A 130 0.37 15.10 -18.57
N LYS A 131 0.75 15.67 -17.42
CA LYS A 131 1.11 17.10 -17.32
C LYS A 131 2.36 17.44 -18.13
N GLN A 132 3.34 16.53 -18.19
CA GLN A 132 4.56 16.70 -18.95
C GLN A 132 4.30 16.56 -20.45
N PHE A 133 3.48 15.59 -20.88
CA PHE A 133 3.03 15.48 -22.28
C PHE A 133 2.26 16.72 -22.73
N ARG A 134 1.35 17.26 -21.91
CA ARG A 134 0.61 18.49 -22.23
C ARG A 134 1.51 19.71 -22.38
N ARG A 135 2.72 19.71 -21.82
CA ARG A 135 3.72 20.78 -22.09
C ARG A 135 4.41 20.63 -23.44
N PHE A 136 4.53 19.41 -23.97
CA PHE A 136 5.15 19.15 -25.28
C PHE A 136 4.16 19.24 -26.44
N THR A 137 2.87 19.03 -26.19
CA THR A 137 1.78 19.37 -27.12
C THR A 137 1.07 20.62 -26.61
N PRO A 138 1.58 21.84 -26.89
CA PRO A 138 0.79 23.03 -26.62
C PRO A 138 -0.53 22.87 -27.38
N ALA A 139 -1.64 23.08 -26.67
CA ALA A 139 -2.94 23.14 -27.30
C ALA A 139 -2.84 24.13 -28.47
N ARG A 140 -3.08 23.67 -29.69
CA ARG A 140 -3.21 24.52 -30.86
C ARG A 140 -4.41 25.42 -30.59
N ILE A 141 -4.16 26.62 -30.08
CA ILE A 141 -5.17 27.67 -29.99
C ILE A 141 -5.44 28.06 -31.44
N ASP A 142 -6.52 27.53 -32.01
CA ASP A 142 -7.08 28.06 -33.25
C ASP A 142 -7.59 29.47 -32.95
N HIS A 143 -6.71 30.45 -33.09
CA HIS A 143 -7.11 31.85 -33.25
C HIS A 143 -7.79 32.00 -34.60
N ARG A 144 -9.09 31.68 -34.65
CA ARG A 144 -9.96 32.15 -35.73
C ARG A 144 -10.41 33.57 -35.40
N THR A 145 -9.53 34.53 -35.65
CA THR A 145 -9.90 35.95 -35.75
C THR A 145 -10.69 36.18 -37.05
N GLY A 146 -11.88 36.75 -36.95
CA GLY A 146 -12.57 37.35 -38.09
C GLY A 146 -14.06 37.62 -37.86
N GLY A 147 -14.40 38.82 -37.40
CA GLY A 147 -15.73 39.42 -37.61
C GLY A 147 -16.31 40.21 -36.42
N ALA A 148 -16.15 41.54 -36.44
CA ALA A 148 -16.76 42.55 -35.56
C ALA A 148 -18.32 42.52 -35.62
N THR A 149 -19.09 42.98 -34.61
CA THR A 149 -19.36 44.41 -34.31
C THR A 149 -19.90 44.67 -32.88
N ALA A 150 -19.54 45.85 -32.35
CA ALA A 150 -20.17 46.77 -31.36
C ALA A 150 -21.38 46.29 -30.49
N SER A 151 -21.53 46.70 -29.22
CA SER A 151 -21.46 48.09 -28.74
C SER A 151 -21.11 48.21 -27.25
N SER A 152 -20.48 49.34 -26.96
CA SER A 152 -20.25 49.93 -25.64
C SER A 152 -21.55 50.52 -25.12
N ASP A 153 -22.00 50.15 -23.91
CA ASP A 153 -22.63 51.09 -22.96
C ASP A 153 -22.88 50.47 -21.58
N ALA A 154 -22.93 51.34 -20.58
CA ALA A 154 -23.29 51.13 -19.16
C ALA A 154 -22.19 50.64 -18.19
N ARG A 155 -21.29 51.58 -17.94
CA ARG A 155 -20.65 51.91 -16.66
C ARG A 155 -21.66 52.02 -15.48
N LEU A 156 -21.22 51.59 -14.29
CA LEU A 156 -21.44 52.13 -12.92
C LEU A 156 -21.62 50.97 -11.91
N GLU A 157 -20.63 50.77 -11.03
CA GLU A 157 -20.72 51.02 -9.57
C GLU A 157 -21.65 50.01 -8.88
N GLY A 158 -21.15 49.12 -8.02
CA GLY A 158 -20.53 49.47 -6.75
C GLY A 158 -21.42 48.91 -5.64
N ASP A 159 -20.80 48.43 -4.57
CA ASP A 159 -21.42 48.07 -3.29
C ASP A 159 -22.22 46.76 -3.23
N GLU A 160 -22.19 45.99 -2.16
CA GLU A 160 -21.25 45.80 -1.05
C GLU A 160 -21.66 44.45 -0.44
N HIS A 161 -20.70 43.82 0.21
CA HIS A 161 -20.84 42.61 1.01
C HIS A 161 -22.05 42.63 1.98
N GLU A 162 -22.93 41.63 1.91
CA GLU A 162 -23.71 41.20 3.08
C GLU A 162 -23.51 39.70 3.33
N ARG A 163 -22.59 39.42 4.27
CA ARG A 163 -22.39 38.12 4.91
C ARG A 163 -22.21 38.37 6.40
N ALA A 164 -23.29 38.22 7.17
CA ALA A 164 -23.29 38.03 8.62
C ALA A 164 -24.53 37.18 8.92
N GLY A 165 -24.47 36.06 9.63
CA GLY A 165 -23.72 35.79 10.84
C GLY A 165 -24.76 35.27 11.84
N ASN A 166 -25.14 34.01 11.69
CA ASN A 166 -26.02 33.31 12.62
C ASN A 166 -25.13 32.68 13.68
N ASP A 167 -25.17 33.19 14.92
CA ASP A 167 -24.97 32.41 16.14
C ASP A 167 -25.32 33.21 17.41
N SER A 168 -26.33 32.67 18.10
CA SER A 168 -26.53 32.51 19.56
C SER A 168 -26.14 33.61 20.59
N GLY A 169 -27.12 33.96 21.44
CA GLY A 169 -26.85 34.58 22.75
C GLY A 169 -28.08 35.00 23.57
N SER A 170 -28.33 34.28 24.67
CA SER A 170 -28.87 34.72 25.99
C SER A 170 -30.14 35.59 26.04
N ALA A 171 -31.27 35.06 26.49
CA ALA A 171 -31.70 34.96 27.90
C ALA A 171 -32.26 36.26 28.52
N GLN A 172 -33.58 36.18 28.76
CA GLN A 172 -34.35 36.69 29.90
C GLN A 172 -34.69 38.17 30.08
N ALA A 173 -35.97 38.33 30.46
CA ALA A 173 -36.63 39.39 31.22
C ALA A 173 -37.10 40.64 30.47
N SER A 174 -38.42 40.70 30.22
CA SER A 174 -39.25 41.83 30.65
C SER A 174 -40.76 41.56 30.46
N THR A 175 -41.53 41.78 31.54
CA THR A 175 -42.98 42.10 31.60
C THR A 175 -44.03 41.09 31.12
N ARG A 176 -44.68 40.37 32.05
CA ARG A 176 -45.90 40.83 32.74
C ARG A 176 -46.26 39.92 33.91
#